data_AF-A0A256YLZ7-F1
#
_entry.id   AF-A0A256YLZ7-F1
#
_cell.length_a   1.000
_cell.length_b   1.000
_cell.length_c   1.000
_cell.angle_alpha   90.00
_cell.angle_beta   90.00
_cell.angle_gamma   90.00
#
_symmetry.space_group_name_H-M   'P 1'
#
loop_
_entity.id
_entity.type
_entity.pdbx_description
1 polymer ?
#
loop_
_entity_poly.entity_id
_entity_poly.type
_entity_poly.pdbx_seq_one_letter_code
_entity_poly.pdbx_strand_id
1 'polypeptide(L)'
;MAELMIIPAIIWGLLVGLYELFAIHADESFVGMRWFTHALQSAGFAMFFVFIVMNVHWALSFFPALENIIWLSFFKYLPVRAIIGIIAMFKIQTASMVVRGGRLAARGIGEHFSHTIIAGLLIIFSPEIMGFIWPYIRGFLSWA
;
A
#
# COMPACT_ATOMS: atom_id res chain seq x y z
N MET A 1 24.77 3.66 -5.49
CA MET A 1 23.71 3.31 -4.53
C MET A 1 22.51 4.19 -4.86
N ALA A 2 21.36 3.61 -5.18
CA ALA A 2 20.15 4.40 -5.40
C ALA A 2 19.76 5.08 -4.08
N GLU A 3 19.49 6.38 -4.10
CA GLU A 3 19.03 7.10 -2.92
C GLU A 3 17.67 6.57 -2.49
N LEU A 4 17.52 6.31 -1.18
CA LEU A 4 16.26 5.81 -0.63
C LEU A 4 15.20 6.92 -0.72
N MET A 5 14.08 6.60 -1.38
CA MET A 5 12.90 7.45 -1.44
C MET A 5 12.13 7.35 -0.12
N ILE A 6 12.62 8.00 0.93
CA ILE A 6 12.02 7.96 2.27
C ILE A 6 10.80 8.88 2.34
N ILE A 7 11.00 10.19 2.13
CA ILE A 7 9.94 11.19 2.28
C ILE A 7 8.79 10.95 1.27
N PRO A 8 9.07 10.68 -0.02
CA PRO A 8 8.01 10.34 -0.97
C PRO A 8 7.20 9.11 -0.54
N ALA A 9 7.86 8.08 0.00
CA ALA A 9 7.20 6.86 0.46
C ALA A 9 6.33 7.09 1.69
N ILE A 10 6.78 7.92 2.64
CA ILE A 10 5.98 8.27 3.82
C ILE A 10 4.72 9.03 3.40
N ILE A 11 4.87 10.05 2.55
CA ILE A 11 3.74 10.87 2.09
C ILE A 11 2.73 10.01 1.33
N TRP A 12 3.21 9.22 0.36
CA TRP A 12 2.31 8.37 -0.41
C TRP A 12 1.69 7.27 0.45
N GLY A 13 2.47 6.65 1.34
CA GLY A 13 1.99 5.66 2.29
C GLY A 13 0.90 6.19 3.21
N LEU A 14 1.04 7.43 3.70
CA LEU A 14 0.00 8.12 4.46
C LEU A 14 -1.25 8.35 3.62
N LEU A 15 -1.13 8.79 2.37
CA LEU A 15 -2.28 9.03 1.49
C LEU A 15 -3.04 7.73 1.18
N VAL A 16 -2.33 6.64 0.88
CA VAL A 16 -2.95 5.32 0.68
C VAL A 16 -3.60 4.81 1.98
N GLY A 17 -2.93 4.98 3.12
CA GLY A 17 -3.50 4.61 4.42
C GLY A 17 -4.74 5.42 4.80
N LEU A 18 -4.78 6.72 4.48
CA LEU A 18 -5.96 7.56 4.65
C LEU A 18 -7.09 7.13 3.74
N TYR A 19 -6.80 6.83 2.47
CA TYR A 19 -7.78 6.26 1.54
C TYR A 19 -8.43 4.99 2.12
N GLU A 20 -7.61 4.06 2.61
CA GLU A 20 -8.09 2.83 3.26
C GLU A 20 -8.91 3.12 4.52
N LEU A 21 -8.50 4.09 5.33
CA LEU A 21 -9.25 4.50 6.52
C LEU A 21 -10.65 5.01 6.16
N PHE A 22 -10.77 5.84 5.11
CA PHE A 22 -12.06 6.32 4.63
C PHE A 22 -12.91 5.20 4.04
N ALA A 23 -12.30 4.26 3.30
CA ALA A 23 -12.99 3.11 2.74
C ALA A 23 -13.57 2.21 3.84
N ILE A 24 -12.75 1.87 4.85
CA ILE A 24 -13.16 1.08 6.01
C ILE A 24 -14.28 1.80 6.78
N HIS A 25 -14.15 3.11 7.01
CA HIS A 25 -15.18 3.89 7.68
C HIS A 25 -16.53 3.90 6.92
N ALA A 26 -16.50 3.98 5.58
CA ALA A 26 -17.70 3.99 4.75
C ALA A 26 -18.37 2.60 4.67
N ASP A 27 -17.58 1.54 4.64
CA ASP A 27 -18.05 0.15 4.53
C ASP A 27 -18.57 -0.40 5.87
N GLU A 28 -18.11 0.17 6.97
CA GLU A 28 -18.41 -0.33 8.29
C GLU A 28 -19.57 0.41 8.96
N SER A 29 -20.74 -0.24 9.02
CA SER A 29 -21.83 0.15 9.93
C SER A 29 -21.46 -0.18 11.39
N PHE A 30 -20.52 0.53 12.01
CA PHE A 30 -20.05 0.18 13.37
C PHE A 30 -20.65 0.99 14.52
N VAL A 31 -20.88 0.21 15.59
CA VAL A 31 -21.07 0.62 16.98
C VAL A 31 -19.68 0.68 17.63
N GLY A 32 -19.14 1.88 17.91
CA GLY A 32 -17.90 2.10 18.69
C GLY A 32 -16.63 2.46 17.89
N MET A 33 -15.45 2.41 18.53
CA MET A 33 -14.13 2.82 17.97
C MET A 33 -13.32 1.69 17.30
N ARG A 34 -13.86 0.48 17.14
CA ARG A 34 -13.09 -0.68 16.65
C ARG A 34 -12.57 -0.49 15.21
N TRP A 35 -13.34 0.21 14.37
CA TRP A 35 -12.97 0.60 13.00
C TRP A 35 -11.65 1.38 12.96
N PHE A 36 -11.41 2.25 13.95
CA PHE A 36 -10.22 3.08 14.00
C PHE A 36 -8.94 2.27 14.19
N THR A 37 -8.98 1.22 15.02
CA THR A 37 -7.84 0.32 15.23
C THR A 37 -7.53 -0.49 13.97
N HIS A 38 -8.55 -0.97 13.27
CA HIS A 38 -8.38 -1.70 12.00
C HIS A 38 -7.82 -0.79 10.90
N ALA A 39 -8.36 0.42 10.78
CA ALA A 39 -7.87 1.42 9.84
C ALA A 39 -6.42 1.83 10.13
N LEU A 40 -6.03 2.01 11.39
CA LEU A 40 -4.65 2.35 11.76
C LEU A 40 -3.66 1.24 11.39
N GLN A 41 -4.04 -0.03 11.59
CA GLN A 41 -3.22 -1.16 11.16
C GLN A 41 -3.10 -1.24 9.63
N SER A 42 -4.21 -1.05 8.90
CA SER A 42 -4.21 -0.99 7.44
C SER A 42 -3.28 0.12 6.92
N ALA A 43 -3.35 1.32 7.50
CA ALA A 43 -2.48 2.44 7.15
C ALA A 43 -0.99 2.14 7.42
N GLY A 44 -0.68 1.46 8.52
CA GLY A 44 0.69 1.01 8.82
C GLY A 44 1.23 0.03 7.77
N PHE A 45 0.42 -0.95 7.35
CA PHE A 45 0.80 -1.87 6.28
C PHE A 45 0.96 -1.15 4.94
N ALA A 46 0.04 -0.25 4.59
CA ALA A 46 0.12 0.54 3.36
C ALA A 46 1.43 1.31 3.29
N MET A 47 1.82 2.01 4.36
CA MET A 47 3.08 2.75 4.42
C MET A 47 4.30 1.85 4.28
N PHE A 48 4.31 0.70 4.96
CA PHE A 48 5.39 -0.28 4.85
C PHE A 48 5.53 -0.82 3.42
N PHE A 49 4.43 -1.21 2.78
CA PHE A 49 4.46 -1.75 1.43
C PHE A 49 4.79 -0.69 0.37
N VAL A 50 4.29 0.54 0.50
CA VAL A 50 4.70 1.66 -0.35
C VAL A 50 6.21 1.88 -0.24
N PHE A 51 6.77 1.86 0.98
CA PHE A 51 8.21 2.00 1.16
C PHE A 51 9.01 0.94 0.41
N ILE A 52 8.60 -0.33 0.50
CA ILE A 52 9.27 -1.42 -0.24
C ILE A 52 9.12 -1.21 -1.75
N VAL A 53 7.94 -0.84 -2.25
CA VAL A 53 7.70 -0.67 -3.69
C VAL A 53 8.44 0.55 -4.27
N MET A 54 8.59 1.62 -3.51
CA MET A 54 9.41 2.77 -3.93
C MET A 54 10.91 2.49 -3.84
N ASN A 55 11.31 1.53 -3.02
CA ASN A 55 12.71 1.19 -2.77
C ASN A 55 13.03 -0.27 -3.11
N VAL A 56 12.53 -0.78 -4.25
CA VAL A 56 12.69 -2.19 -4.63
C VAL A 56 14.15 -2.62 -4.69
N HIS A 57 15.06 -1.75 -5.15
CA HIS A 57 16.49 -2.07 -5.17
C HIS A 57 17.04 -2.35 -3.76
N TRP A 58 16.61 -1.56 -2.77
CA TRP A 58 16.97 -1.80 -1.38
C TRP A 58 16.33 -3.10 -0.87
N ALA A 59 15.05 -3.34 -1.18
CA ALA A 59 14.36 -4.57 -0.79
C ALA A 59 15.02 -5.82 -1.39
N LEU A 60 15.50 -5.76 -2.63
CA LEU A 60 16.19 -6.86 -3.31
C LEU A 60 17.62 -7.08 -2.82
N SER A 61 18.27 -6.09 -2.19
CA SER A 61 19.61 -6.30 -1.62
C SER A 61 19.64 -7.33 -0.49
N PHE A 62 18.49 -7.61 0.14
CA PHE A 62 18.35 -8.72 1.11
C PHE A 62 18.30 -10.09 0.43
N PHE A 63 18.07 -10.14 -0.89
CA PHE A 63 17.96 -11.35 -1.69
C PHE A 63 18.83 -11.24 -2.96
N PRO A 64 20.18 -11.33 -2.84
CA PRO A 64 21.10 -11.10 -3.96
C PRO A 64 20.88 -12.02 -5.17
N ALA A 65 20.32 -13.22 -4.94
CA ALA A 65 19.95 -14.16 -5.99
C ALA A 65 18.86 -13.64 -6.93
N LEU A 66 18.00 -12.73 -6.46
CA LEU A 66 16.93 -12.12 -7.25
C LEU A 66 17.39 -10.84 -7.97
N GLU A 67 18.46 -10.20 -7.54
CA GLU A 67 18.96 -8.95 -8.12
C GLU A 67 19.51 -9.13 -9.55
N ASN A 68 20.08 -10.30 -9.85
CA ASN A 68 20.72 -10.59 -11.14
C ASN A 68 19.77 -11.11 -12.23
N ILE A 69 18.45 -11.11 -11.98
CA ILE A 69 17.47 -11.56 -12.97
C ILE A 69 17.25 -10.43 -13.99
N ILE A 70 17.84 -10.59 -15.19
CA ILE A 70 17.82 -9.61 -16.30
C ILE A 70 16.40 -9.10 -16.61
N TRP A 71 15.39 -9.99 -16.55
CA TRP A 71 13.99 -9.64 -16.80
C TRP A 71 13.42 -8.64 -15.79
N LEU A 72 13.89 -8.63 -14.53
CA LEU A 72 13.38 -7.69 -13.52
C LEU A 72 13.82 -6.27 -13.82
N SER A 73 15.06 -6.07 -14.24
CA SER A 73 15.58 -4.76 -14.63
C SER A 73 14.93 -4.24 -15.92
N PHE A 74 14.66 -5.13 -16.89
CA PHE A 74 13.98 -4.77 -18.15
C PHE A 74 12.58 -4.20 -17.92
N PHE A 75 11.80 -4.81 -17.02
CA PHE A 75 10.45 -4.34 -16.66
C PHE A 75 10.44 -3.31 -15.53
N LYS A 76 11.55 -2.61 -15.25
CA LYS A 76 11.65 -1.60 -14.17
C LYS A 76 11.17 -2.11 -12.80
N TYR A 77 11.43 -3.38 -12.51
CA TYR A 77 10.98 -4.09 -11.31
C TYR A 77 9.46 -4.25 -11.16
N LEU A 78 8.66 -3.95 -12.18
CA LEU A 78 7.20 -4.09 -12.16
C LEU A 78 6.71 -5.47 -11.66
N PRO A 79 7.32 -6.61 -12.03
CA PRO A 79 6.92 -7.91 -11.49
C PRO A 79 7.07 -8.00 -9.97
N VAL A 80 8.16 -7.46 -9.42
CA VAL A 80 8.41 -7.43 -7.97
C VAL A 80 7.37 -6.55 -7.29
N ARG A 81 7.11 -5.37 -7.86
CA ARG A 81 6.10 -4.43 -7.34
C ARG A 81 4.70 -5.05 -7.36
N ALA A 82 4.34 -5.74 -8.44
CA ALA A 82 3.07 -6.43 -8.56
C ALA A 82 2.91 -7.52 -7.49
N ILE A 83 3.93 -8.34 -7.26
CA ILE A 83 3.92 -9.36 -6.20
C ILE A 83 3.75 -8.70 -4.83
N ILE A 84 4.54 -7.66 -4.53
CA ILE A 84 4.45 -6.94 -3.26
C ILE A 84 3.07 -6.30 -3.09
N GLY A 85 2.53 -5.68 -4.14
CA GLY A 85 1.22 -5.04 -4.12
C GLY A 85 0.07 -6.03 -3.92
N ILE A 86 0.16 -7.22 -4.51
CA ILE A 86 -0.80 -8.31 -4.26
C ILE A 86 -0.69 -8.77 -2.80
N ILE A 87 0.52 -8.95 -2.26
CA ILE A 87 0.72 -9.29 -0.84
C ILE A 87 0.14 -8.19 0.06
N ALA A 88 0.37 -6.93 -0.28
CA ALA A 88 -0.12 -5.77 0.44
C ALA A 88 -1.65 -5.75 0.47
N MET A 89 -2.28 -5.97 -0.67
CA MET A 89 -3.73 -6.07 -0.81
C MET A 89 -4.30 -7.16 0.11
N PHE A 90 -3.72 -8.36 0.13
CA PHE A 90 -4.17 -9.41 1.06
C PHE A 90 -3.96 -9.01 2.52
N LYS A 91 -2.82 -8.41 2.87
CA LYS A 91 -2.54 -7.99 4.25
C LYS A 91 -3.50 -6.91 4.72
N ILE A 92 -3.75 -5.91 3.89
CA ILE A 92 -4.71 -4.83 4.13
C ILE A 92 -6.12 -5.41 4.28
N GLN A 93 -6.54 -6.29 3.38
CA GLN A 93 -7.82 -7.00 3.49
C GLN A 93 -7.93 -7.77 4.80
N THR A 94 -6.91 -8.54 5.19
CA THR A 94 -6.96 -9.30 6.45
C THR A 94 -6.99 -8.40 7.68
N ALA A 95 -6.37 -7.23 7.62
CA ALA A 95 -6.39 -6.25 8.70
C ALA A 95 -7.76 -5.55 8.81
N SER A 96 -8.48 -5.39 7.68
CA SER A 96 -9.83 -4.82 7.62
C SER A 96 -10.96 -5.84 7.78
N MET A 97 -10.68 -7.14 7.68
CA MET A 97 -11.68 -8.19 7.88
C MET A 97 -12.12 -8.26 9.36
N VAL A 98 -13.26 -7.65 9.65
CA VAL A 98 -13.96 -7.85 10.91
C VAL A 98 -14.92 -9.03 10.79
N VAL A 99 -14.71 -10.07 11.59
CA VAL A 99 -15.65 -11.21 11.69
C VAL A 99 -16.97 -10.68 12.27
N ARG A 100 -17.94 -10.38 11.41
CA ARG A 100 -19.35 -10.27 11.82
C ARG A 100 -19.78 -11.66 12.28
N GLY A 101 -19.95 -11.86 13.58
CA GLY A 101 -20.50 -13.11 14.10
C GLY A 101 -21.85 -13.41 13.45
N GLY A 102 -21.95 -14.49 12.68
CA GLY A 102 -23.22 -15.02 12.16
C GLY A 102 -23.32 -15.13 10.64
N ARG A 103 -24.25 -15.99 10.18
CA ARG A 103 -24.56 -16.42 8.80
C ARG A 103 -24.73 -15.32 7.71
N LEU A 104 -24.56 -14.05 8.05
CA LEU A 104 -24.60 -12.88 7.14
C LEU A 104 -23.22 -12.49 6.57
N ALA A 105 -22.13 -13.15 6.97
CA ALA A 105 -20.76 -12.87 6.51
C ALA A 105 -20.56 -12.97 4.98
N ALA A 106 -21.42 -13.72 4.27
CA ALA A 106 -21.31 -13.90 2.82
C ALA A 106 -21.69 -12.68 1.97
N ARG A 107 -22.44 -11.71 2.52
CA ARG A 107 -22.86 -10.51 1.76
C ARG A 107 -21.82 -9.38 1.72
N GLY A 108 -20.83 -9.37 2.62
CA GLY A 108 -19.81 -8.30 2.69
C GLY A 108 -18.53 -8.56 1.90
N ILE A 109 -18.24 -9.81 1.51
CA ILE A 109 -16.95 -10.17 0.89
C ILE A 109 -16.74 -9.49 -0.48
N GLY A 110 -17.83 -9.17 -1.19
CA GLY A 110 -17.76 -8.53 -2.52
C GLY A 110 -17.56 -7.00 -2.48
N GLU A 111 -18.22 -6.29 -1.57
CA GLU A 111 -18.07 -4.83 -1.43
C GLU A 111 -16.69 -4.47 -0.86
N HIS A 112 -16.22 -5.23 0.14
CA HIS A 112 -14.96 -4.97 0.84
C HIS A 112 -13.68 -5.29 0.05
N PHE A 113 -13.77 -5.87 -1.16
CA PHE A 113 -12.60 -6.22 -1.97
C PHE A 113 -12.24 -5.12 -2.98
N SER A 114 -13.18 -4.22 -3.28
CA SER A 114 -12.98 -3.18 -4.29
C SER A 114 -11.97 -2.12 -3.85
N HIS A 115 -12.05 -1.66 -2.60
CA HIS A 115 -11.12 -0.67 -2.05
C HIS A 115 -9.71 -1.24 -1.88
N THR A 116 -9.58 -2.50 -1.47
CA THR A 116 -8.28 -3.15 -1.31
C THR A 116 -7.59 -3.42 -2.65
N ILE A 117 -8.34 -3.70 -3.72
CA ILE A 117 -7.80 -3.71 -5.09
C ILE A 117 -7.23 -2.33 -5.45
N ILE A 118 -7.98 -1.26 -5.19
CA ILE A 118 -7.55 0.10 -5.49
C ILE A 118 -6.29 0.44 -4.68
N ALA A 119 -6.24 0.15 -3.39
CA ALA A 119 -5.04 0.33 -2.58
C ALA A 119 -3.87 -0.50 -3.09
N GLY A 120 -4.10 -1.76 -3.50
CA GLY A 120 -3.11 -2.60 -4.16
C GLY A 120 -2.51 -1.92 -5.40
N LEU A 121 -3.35 -1.37 -6.27
CA LEU A 121 -2.92 -0.63 -7.46
C LEU A 121 -2.15 0.66 -7.09
N LEU A 122 -2.63 1.43 -6.12
CA LEU A 122 -1.95 2.63 -5.62
C LEU A 122 -0.57 2.31 -5.01
N ILE A 123 -0.41 1.13 -4.41
CA ILE A 123 0.87 0.64 -3.90
C ILE A 123 1.79 0.25 -5.07
N ILE A 124 1.32 -0.56 -6.02
CA ILE A 124 2.12 -1.04 -7.17
C ILE A 124 2.68 0.13 -7.98
N PHE A 125 1.84 1.12 -8.27
CA PHE A 125 2.18 2.28 -9.07
C PHE A 125 2.66 3.48 -8.24
N SER A 126 2.97 3.27 -6.96
CA SER A 126 3.48 4.34 -6.08
C SER A 126 4.68 5.10 -6.66
N PRO A 127 5.67 4.47 -7.34
CA PRO A 127 6.82 5.20 -7.88
C PRO A 127 6.43 6.09 -9.07
N GLU A 128 5.52 5.63 -9.93
CA GLU A 128 5.01 6.39 -11.06
C GLU A 128 4.15 7.57 -10.59
N ILE A 129 3.24 7.33 -9.63
CA ILE A 129 2.35 8.35 -9.09
C ILE A 129 3.17 9.42 -8.34
N MET A 130 4.11 9.01 -7.48
CA MET A 130 4.97 9.97 -6.80
C MET A 130 5.94 10.64 -7.76
N GLY A 131 6.46 9.96 -8.78
CA GLY A 131 7.27 10.63 -9.81
C GLY A 131 6.52 11.77 -10.51
N PHE A 132 5.20 11.61 -10.69
CA PHE A 132 4.34 12.65 -11.25
C PHE A 132 3.99 13.75 -10.24
N ILE A 133 3.64 13.40 -9.00
CA ILE A 133 3.13 14.35 -8.00
C ILE A 133 4.27 15.09 -7.27
N TRP A 134 5.42 14.45 -7.06
CA TRP A 134 6.53 14.97 -6.26
C TRP A 134 7.02 16.36 -6.68
N PRO A 135 7.17 16.70 -7.98
CA PRO A 135 7.58 18.04 -8.39
C PRO A 135 6.66 19.15 -7.89
N TYR A 136 5.37 18.87 -7.71
CA TYR A 136 4.38 19.85 -7.24
C TYR A 136 4.36 19.97 -5.72
N ILE A 137 4.75 18.92 -4.98
CA ILE A 137 4.73 18.92 -3.51
C ILE A 137 6.08 19.35 -2.94
N ARG A 138 7.20 19.00 -3.58
CA ARG A 138 8.56 19.33 -3.10
C ARG A 138 8.78 20.83 -2.88
N GLY A 139 8.10 21.69 -3.63
CA GLY A 139 8.18 23.14 -3.47
C GLY A 139 7.66 23.64 -2.12
N PHE A 140 6.74 22.90 -1.49
CA PHE A 140 6.22 23.19 -0.15
C PHE A 140 7.08 22.59 0.96
N LEU A 141 7.98 21.67 0.61
CA LEU A 141 8.88 20.98 1.53
C LEU A 141 10.32 21.40 1.24
N SER A 142 10.63 22.69 1.42
CA SER A 142 11.96 23.26 1.11
C SER A 142 13.13 22.65 1.90
N TRP A 143 12.83 21.77 2.86
CA TRP A 143 13.75 21.06 3.74
C TRP A 143 13.87 19.56 3.42
N ALA A 144 13.12 19.05 2.44
CA ALA A 144 13.03 17.63 2.06
C ALA A 144 13.62 17.37 0.67
#